data_AF-A0A1Q3GRK3-F1
#
_entry.id   AF-A0A1Q3GRK3-F1
#
_cell.length_a   1.000
_cell.length_b   1.000
_cell.length_c   1.000
_cell.angle_alpha   90.00
_cell.angle_beta   90.00
_cell.angle_gamma   90.00
#
_symmetry.space_group_name_H-M   'P 1'
#
loop_
_entity.id
_entity.type
_entity.pdbx_description
1 polymer ?
#
loop_
_entity_poly.entity_id
_entity_poly.type
_entity_poly.pdbx_seq_one_letter_code
_entity_poly.pdbx_strand_id
1 'polypeptide(L)'
;METAESTSPTTSEGTLKIKKSQVVMVPVERIDVHPDNRPLGINDEKIAQLKILIQHDGFDSSHPLVVRLQDERYQLVEGEHRFRAARDLGYQELPCVIRVMDDTEALIQLITGNIQSDNKPLEIGLNALKVTQASQGLNVATYAQRLGMSETSIRRYMHASEAFQFIKAQLPDGAYILEEVYKLEEIQRCAKPDWIWLHDLITERELSKNQVIEICQAIREIKTDSPDIYQFFDFTAVRQKIAHEIIQGQKTAHRVYSELLEAFETSYSNLDENIDVYEYNVLHDQIDKEVVNLKEWFIGNLRSVSPLTKAAVLEVYKDALQLKRSSSKEEAERDANYFRDKKNQKEREEQERIEREMRQVLPGEWWQLGEHVLYCGDGQDEVFRNRLPEKSAWTYVNFIKNDPEKEDSNVASAHLAWQAYDWLVERSQVVTAIAPIQSIPDFLQATQMPYKWSLSIKINEKDGNWGSWLYAAVFSEAKSIRQATDSAEIKNAPNLAGYLPKDLLKYFIEAFSTTHDPIIDLEAGDGTLLMLAEKHNRVCYAAEADPEACKLLLDDWEKETGGKARKIDDAEAIMPGITE
;
A
#
# COMPACT_ATOMS: atom_id res chain seq x y z
N MET A 1 -52.64 -61.90 -21.04
CA MET A 1 -53.82 -61.17 -20.52
C MET A 1 -54.57 -62.16 -19.66
N GLU A 2 -54.93 -61.77 -18.42
CA GLU A 2 -55.69 -62.51 -17.39
C GLU A 2 -55.00 -63.71 -16.72
N THR A 3 -55.03 -63.96 -15.40
CA THR A 3 -55.30 -63.20 -14.15
C THR A 3 -54.83 -64.11 -13.00
N ALA A 4 -54.52 -63.53 -11.84
CA ALA A 4 -53.99 -64.17 -10.64
C ALA A 4 -55.07 -64.75 -9.68
N GLU A 5 -54.68 -65.72 -8.86
CA GLU A 5 -55.19 -66.00 -7.49
C GLU A 5 -54.02 -66.60 -6.68
N SER A 6 -53.43 -65.86 -5.73
CA SER A 6 -53.80 -65.75 -4.30
C SER A 6 -53.49 -67.00 -3.46
N THR A 7 -52.31 -67.01 -2.81
CA THR A 7 -51.98 -67.91 -1.69
C THR A 7 -51.84 -67.10 -0.40
N SER A 8 -52.57 -67.54 0.63
CA SER A 8 -52.64 -66.96 1.98
C SER A 8 -51.40 -67.34 2.80
N PRO A 9 -50.81 -66.44 3.61
CA PRO A 9 -49.74 -66.80 4.54
C PRO A 9 -50.29 -67.25 5.90
N THR A 10 -49.71 -68.31 6.43
CA THR A 10 -50.03 -68.96 7.70
C THR A 10 -49.57 -68.11 8.88
N THR A 11 -50.49 -67.77 9.79
CA THR A 11 -50.21 -67.18 11.11
C THR A 11 -49.52 -68.22 12.00
N SER A 12 -48.32 -67.92 12.49
CA SER A 12 -47.69 -68.66 13.59
C SER A 12 -47.81 -67.85 14.88
N GLU A 13 -48.64 -68.35 15.79
CA GLU A 13 -48.73 -67.86 17.17
C GLU A 13 -47.41 -68.16 17.90
N GLY A 14 -46.71 -67.11 18.31
CA GLY A 14 -45.51 -67.22 19.13
C GLY A 14 -45.84 -67.66 20.55
N THR A 15 -45.59 -68.94 20.86
CA THR A 15 -45.63 -69.44 22.24
C THR A 15 -44.38 -68.98 22.99
N LEU A 16 -44.56 -68.29 24.11
CA LEU A 16 -43.51 -67.77 24.97
C LEU A 16 -42.74 -68.94 25.63
N LYS A 17 -41.56 -69.29 25.11
CA LYS A 17 -40.67 -70.29 25.72
C LYS A 17 -39.93 -69.68 26.92
N ILE A 18 -40.43 -69.95 28.13
CA ILE A 18 -39.72 -69.64 29.37
C ILE A 18 -38.57 -70.65 29.53
N LYS A 19 -37.32 -70.22 29.33
CA LYS A 19 -36.14 -70.98 29.79
C LYS A 19 -36.13 -70.94 31.32
N LYS A 20 -36.48 -72.05 31.99
CA LYS A 20 -36.29 -72.21 33.44
C LYS A 20 -34.79 -72.04 33.77
N SER A 21 -34.43 -70.90 34.34
CA SER A 21 -33.10 -70.72 34.94
C SER A 21 -33.03 -71.59 36.18
N GLN A 22 -32.09 -72.54 36.25
CA GLN A 22 -31.89 -73.36 37.44
C GLN A 22 -31.21 -72.53 38.53
N VAL A 23 -31.74 -72.61 39.76
CA VAL A 23 -31.13 -72.02 40.94
C VAL A 23 -30.08 -72.99 41.48
N VAL A 24 -28.88 -72.49 41.74
CA VAL A 24 -27.72 -73.26 42.23
C VAL A 24 -27.19 -72.59 43.49
N MET A 25 -26.81 -73.38 44.49
CA MET A 25 -26.15 -72.86 45.70
C MET A 25 -24.68 -72.57 45.37
N VAL A 26 -24.26 -71.32 45.57
CA VAL A 26 -22.89 -70.87 45.28
C VAL A 26 -22.21 -70.47 46.59
N PRO A 27 -20.99 -70.97 46.88
CA PRO A 27 -20.22 -70.56 48.04
C PRO A 27 -19.98 -69.05 48.06
N VAL A 28 -20.28 -68.41 49.19
CA VAL A 28 -20.15 -66.95 49.35
C VAL A 28 -18.73 -66.47 49.07
N GLU A 29 -17.72 -67.26 49.45
CA GLU A 29 -16.31 -66.97 49.21
C GLU A 29 -15.91 -66.98 47.73
N ARG A 30 -16.74 -67.54 46.84
CA ARG A 30 -16.52 -67.56 45.38
C ARG A 30 -17.28 -66.45 44.66
N ILE A 31 -18.06 -65.63 45.37
CA ILE A 31 -18.85 -64.54 44.79
C ILE A 31 -18.11 -63.21 45.00
N ASP A 32 -17.78 -62.53 43.90
CA ASP A 32 -17.20 -61.19 43.89
C ASP A 32 -18.25 -60.15 43.48
N VAL A 33 -18.23 -59.00 44.13
CA VAL A 33 -19.08 -57.87 43.70
C VAL A 33 -18.54 -57.26 42.41
N HIS A 34 -19.43 -56.82 41.52
CA HIS A 34 -19.01 -56.17 40.28
C HIS A 34 -18.24 -54.86 40.59
N PRO A 35 -17.03 -54.65 40.04
CA PRO A 35 -16.19 -53.49 40.37
C PRO A 35 -16.85 -52.15 39.99
N ASP A 36 -17.58 -52.12 38.87
CA ASP A 36 -18.35 -50.95 38.44
C ASP A 36 -19.70 -50.74 39.14
N ASN A 37 -20.10 -51.59 40.10
CA ASN A 37 -21.35 -51.37 40.86
C ASN A 37 -21.24 -50.24 41.89
N ARG A 38 -20.59 -49.13 41.54
CA ARG A 38 -20.62 -47.85 42.26
C ARG A 38 -20.46 -46.72 41.25
N PRO A 39 -21.46 -45.82 41.16
CA PRO A 39 -21.49 -44.71 42.11
C PRO A 39 -22.92 -44.29 42.52
N LEU A 40 -23.26 -44.47 43.81
CA LEU A 40 -24.28 -43.78 44.60
C LEU A 40 -24.47 -44.63 45.87
N GLY A 41 -23.67 -44.38 46.91
CA GLY A 41 -23.84 -44.89 48.28
C GLY A 41 -24.28 -46.36 48.51
N ILE A 42 -23.46 -47.14 49.21
CA ILE A 42 -24.01 -48.31 49.91
C ILE A 42 -25.12 -47.79 50.84
N ASN A 43 -26.36 -48.25 50.67
CA ASN A 43 -27.42 -47.89 51.59
C ASN A 43 -27.31 -48.80 52.83
N ASP A 44 -26.48 -48.38 53.78
CA ASP A 44 -26.21 -49.13 55.01
C ASP A 44 -27.49 -49.38 55.82
N GLU A 45 -28.46 -48.46 55.79
CA GLU A 45 -29.78 -48.64 56.42
C GLU A 45 -30.56 -49.78 55.75
N LYS A 46 -30.59 -49.84 54.42
CA LYS A 46 -31.25 -50.90 53.65
C LYS A 46 -30.58 -52.26 53.88
N ILE A 47 -29.25 -52.29 53.99
CA ILE A 47 -28.51 -53.51 54.36
C ILE A 47 -28.89 -53.95 55.79
N ALA A 48 -28.95 -53.02 56.75
CA ALA A 48 -29.33 -53.32 58.12
C ALA A 48 -30.76 -53.89 58.22
N GLN A 49 -31.72 -53.33 57.50
CA GLN A 49 -33.08 -53.87 57.40
C GLN A 49 -33.10 -55.28 56.81
N LEU A 50 -32.35 -55.50 55.72
CA LEU A 50 -32.24 -56.82 55.10
C LEU A 50 -31.57 -57.84 56.03
N LYS A 51 -30.61 -57.44 56.87
CA LYS A 51 -30.03 -58.34 57.89
C LYS A 51 -31.08 -58.81 58.88
N ILE A 52 -31.93 -57.91 59.39
CA ILE A 52 -32.99 -58.26 60.34
C ILE A 52 -33.96 -59.25 59.70
N LEU A 53 -34.39 -58.99 58.46
CA LEU A 53 -35.29 -59.88 57.71
C LEU A 53 -34.65 -61.26 57.48
N ILE A 54 -33.40 -61.30 57.02
CA ILE A 54 -32.70 -62.57 56.75
C ILE A 54 -32.45 -63.35 58.06
N GLN A 55 -32.20 -62.67 59.19
CA GLN A 55 -32.07 -63.32 60.49
C GLN A 55 -33.38 -63.98 60.96
N HIS A 56 -34.52 -63.34 60.70
CA HIS A 56 -35.83 -63.82 61.14
C HIS A 56 -36.41 -64.89 60.20
N ASP A 57 -36.42 -64.61 58.90
CA ASP A 57 -37.10 -65.40 57.86
C ASP A 57 -36.16 -66.33 57.07
N GLY A 58 -34.85 -66.20 57.26
CA GLY A 58 -33.84 -66.83 56.42
C GLY A 58 -33.64 -66.09 55.09
N PHE A 59 -32.70 -66.57 54.28
CA PHE A 59 -32.47 -66.00 52.96
C PHE A 59 -33.58 -66.44 52.00
N ASP A 60 -34.28 -65.47 51.41
CA ASP A 60 -35.37 -65.74 50.48
C ASP A 60 -34.87 -66.36 49.15
N SER A 61 -34.96 -67.69 49.08
CA SER A 61 -34.56 -68.48 47.91
C SER A 61 -35.48 -68.31 46.71
N SER A 62 -36.68 -67.73 46.88
CA SER A 62 -37.60 -67.46 45.76
C SER A 62 -37.11 -66.32 44.87
N HIS A 63 -36.23 -65.47 45.41
CA HIS A 63 -35.55 -64.40 44.69
C HIS A 63 -34.03 -64.64 44.71
N PRO A 64 -33.48 -65.62 43.97
CA PRO A 64 -32.04 -65.90 43.97
C PRO A 64 -31.21 -64.68 43.51
N LEU A 65 -29.93 -64.65 43.92
CA LEU A 65 -28.97 -63.67 43.39
C LEU A 65 -28.68 -63.97 41.91
N VAL A 66 -28.36 -62.96 41.10
CA VAL A 66 -27.92 -63.21 39.72
C VAL A 66 -26.40 -63.06 39.65
N VAL A 67 -25.74 -64.10 39.17
CA VAL A 67 -24.28 -64.13 39.00
C VAL A 67 -23.91 -64.55 37.58
N ARG A 68 -22.70 -64.21 37.15
CA ARG A 68 -22.07 -64.77 35.95
C ARG A 68 -20.75 -65.42 36.30
N LEU A 69 -20.36 -66.44 35.55
CA LEU A 69 -19.05 -67.06 35.70
C LEU A 69 -18.00 -66.15 35.03
N GLN A 70 -16.99 -65.75 35.80
CA GLN A 70 -15.83 -64.99 35.30
C GLN A 70 -14.57 -65.67 35.84
N ASP A 71 -13.77 -66.21 34.93
CA ASP A 71 -12.68 -67.13 35.24
C ASP A 71 -13.19 -68.31 36.10
N GLU A 72 -12.64 -68.49 37.31
CA GLU A 72 -13.00 -69.55 38.25
C GLU A 72 -13.95 -69.08 39.37
N ARG A 73 -14.43 -67.84 39.31
CA ARG A 73 -15.24 -67.18 40.34
C ARG A 73 -16.55 -66.66 39.75
N TYR A 74 -17.49 -66.31 40.62
CA TYR A 74 -18.79 -65.80 40.25
C TYR A 74 -18.83 -64.30 40.47
N GLN A 75 -19.05 -63.52 39.42
CA GLN A 75 -19.28 -62.09 39.56
C GLN A 75 -20.78 -61.83 39.80
N LEU A 76 -21.09 -61.07 40.85
CA LEU A 76 -22.45 -60.68 41.22
C LEU A 76 -22.97 -59.57 40.32
N VAL A 77 -24.11 -59.82 39.68
CA VAL A 77 -24.75 -58.91 38.72
C VAL A 77 -26.00 -58.27 39.32
N GLU A 78 -26.72 -58.98 40.20
CA GLU A 78 -27.95 -58.48 40.83
C GLU A 78 -28.08 -58.98 42.28
N GLY A 79 -28.50 -58.08 43.18
CA GLY A 79 -28.78 -58.42 44.59
C GLY A 79 -27.66 -58.09 45.58
N GLU A 80 -26.78 -57.11 45.30
CA GLU A 80 -25.64 -56.76 46.15
C GLU A 80 -26.00 -56.49 47.62
N HIS A 81 -27.07 -55.76 47.91
CA HIS A 81 -27.49 -55.52 49.30
C HIS A 81 -27.84 -56.82 50.06
N ARG A 82 -28.47 -57.78 49.37
CA ARG A 82 -28.83 -59.09 49.95
C ARG A 82 -27.60 -59.97 50.11
N PHE A 83 -26.69 -59.96 49.14
CA PHE A 83 -25.39 -60.62 49.25
C PHE A 83 -24.59 -60.12 50.45
N ARG A 84 -24.44 -58.78 50.59
CA ARG A 84 -23.73 -58.16 51.72
C ARG A 84 -24.37 -58.51 53.05
N ALA A 85 -25.70 -58.39 53.16
CA ALA A 85 -26.43 -58.75 54.37
C ALA A 85 -26.21 -60.22 54.76
N ALA A 86 -26.35 -61.15 53.83
CA ALA A 86 -26.20 -62.57 54.10
C ALA A 86 -24.74 -62.98 54.40
N ARG A 87 -23.77 -62.41 53.69
CA ARG A 87 -22.34 -62.61 53.98
C ARG A 87 -21.99 -62.15 55.39
N ASP A 88 -22.46 -60.96 55.77
CA ASP A 88 -22.21 -60.39 57.10
C ASP A 88 -22.91 -61.21 58.22
N LEU A 89 -23.94 -61.99 57.89
CA LEU A 89 -24.62 -62.93 58.79
C LEU A 89 -23.97 -64.33 58.81
N GLY A 90 -22.90 -64.56 58.06
CA GLY A 90 -22.13 -65.81 58.10
C GLY A 90 -22.68 -66.94 57.23
N TYR A 91 -23.55 -66.65 56.26
CA TYR A 91 -24.00 -67.65 55.28
C TYR A 91 -22.81 -68.21 54.49
N GLN A 92 -22.76 -69.54 54.35
CA GLN A 92 -21.69 -70.23 53.62
C GLN A 92 -21.98 -70.33 52.12
N GLU A 93 -23.25 -70.53 51.76
CA GLU A 93 -23.71 -70.63 50.38
C GLU A 93 -25.00 -69.82 50.18
N LEU A 94 -25.21 -69.28 48.98
CA LEU A 94 -26.40 -68.50 48.62
C LEU A 94 -27.04 -69.02 47.34
N PRO A 95 -28.39 -69.00 47.25
CA PRO A 95 -29.10 -69.39 46.04
C PRO A 95 -28.85 -68.35 44.94
N CYS A 96 -28.26 -68.80 43.84
CA CYS A 96 -27.90 -67.96 42.71
C CYS A 96 -28.45 -68.54 41.41
N VAL A 97 -28.77 -67.66 40.46
CA VAL A 97 -29.00 -68.00 39.06
C VAL A 97 -27.77 -67.61 38.28
N ILE A 98 -27.10 -68.61 37.71
CA ILE A 98 -25.94 -68.38 36.84
C ILE A 98 -26.44 -68.04 35.45
N ARG A 99 -26.09 -66.84 34.97
CA ARG A 99 -26.40 -66.38 33.61
C ARG A 99 -25.12 -66.24 32.81
N VAL A 100 -25.15 -66.72 31.57
CA VAL A 100 -24.08 -66.48 30.60
C VAL A 100 -24.31 -65.09 30.03
N MET A 101 -23.36 -64.19 30.25
CA MET A 101 -23.39 -62.82 29.80
C MET A 101 -21.96 -62.29 29.63
N ASP A 102 -21.72 -61.48 28.62
CA ASP A 102 -20.44 -60.77 28.47
C ASP A 102 -20.34 -59.58 29.44
N ASP A 103 -19.19 -58.91 29.48
CA ASP A 103 -18.94 -57.76 30.37
C ASP A 103 -19.94 -56.63 30.14
N THR A 104 -20.33 -56.42 28.89
CA THR A 104 -21.28 -55.39 28.51
C THR A 104 -22.68 -55.72 28.98
N GLU A 105 -23.11 -56.96 28.79
CA GLU A 105 -24.41 -57.44 29.23
C GLU A 105 -24.54 -57.43 30.75
N ALA A 106 -23.47 -57.81 31.45
CA ALA A 106 -23.38 -57.73 32.92
C ALA A 106 -23.54 -56.30 33.41
N LEU A 107 -22.80 -55.37 32.81
CA LEU A 107 -22.86 -53.96 33.15
C LEU A 107 -24.25 -53.38 32.87
N ILE A 108 -24.88 -53.72 31.73
CA ILE A 108 -26.23 -53.24 31.42
C ILE A 108 -27.26 -53.79 32.40
N GLN A 109 -27.20 -55.08 32.72
CA GLN A 109 -28.14 -55.67 33.70
C GLN A 109 -27.97 -55.02 35.08
N LEU A 110 -26.72 -54.76 35.50
CA LEU A 110 -26.39 -54.04 36.73
C LEU A 110 -27.03 -52.65 36.75
N ILE A 111 -26.91 -51.90 35.65
CA ILE A 111 -27.49 -50.56 35.52
C ILE A 111 -29.02 -50.59 35.50
N THR A 112 -29.63 -51.49 34.72
CA THR A 112 -31.10 -51.63 34.62
C THR A 112 -31.72 -52.05 35.95
N GLY A 113 -31.06 -52.91 36.72
CA GLY A 113 -31.49 -53.29 38.07
C GLY A 113 -31.54 -52.12 39.06
N ASN A 114 -30.69 -51.10 38.86
CA ASN A 114 -30.64 -49.90 39.69
C ASN A 114 -31.61 -48.78 39.19
N ILE A 115 -32.00 -48.79 37.90
CA ILE A 115 -32.87 -47.76 37.29
C ILE A 115 -34.28 -47.71 37.89
N GLN A 116 -34.77 -48.82 38.45
CA GLN A 116 -36.10 -48.87 39.07
C GLN A 116 -36.20 -48.07 40.39
N SER A 117 -35.10 -47.47 40.88
CA SER A 117 -35.06 -46.75 42.16
C SER A 117 -34.16 -45.51 42.18
N ASP A 118 -34.47 -44.45 41.42
CA ASP A 118 -33.92 -43.08 41.59
C ASP A 118 -32.60 -42.68 40.86
N ASN A 119 -32.13 -43.40 39.83
CA ASN A 119 -30.91 -42.97 39.13
C ASN A 119 -31.04 -41.58 38.48
N LYS A 120 -30.10 -40.68 38.78
CA LYS A 120 -30.05 -39.35 38.19
C LYS A 120 -29.65 -39.44 36.70
N PRO A 121 -30.18 -38.56 35.83
CA PRO A 121 -29.81 -38.53 34.41
C PRO A 121 -28.30 -38.55 34.10
N LEU A 122 -27.48 -37.89 34.93
CA LEU A 122 -26.03 -37.89 34.77
C LEU A 122 -25.42 -39.29 35.00
N GLU A 123 -25.91 -40.06 35.96
CA GLU A 123 -25.41 -41.43 36.17
C GLU A 123 -25.71 -42.33 34.99
N ILE A 124 -26.91 -42.19 34.40
CA ILE A 124 -27.28 -42.92 33.18
C ILE A 124 -26.30 -42.60 32.05
N GLY A 125 -25.91 -41.33 31.90
CA GLY A 125 -24.94 -40.89 30.90
C GLY A 125 -23.51 -41.35 31.17
N LEU A 126 -23.03 -41.29 32.42
CA LEU A 126 -21.72 -41.82 32.84
C LEU A 126 -21.61 -43.32 32.57
N ASN A 127 -22.66 -44.06 32.89
CA ASN A 127 -22.74 -45.49 32.64
C ASN A 127 -22.79 -45.79 31.14
N ALA A 128 -23.53 -45.00 30.35
CA ALA A 128 -23.54 -45.12 28.90
C ALA A 128 -22.15 -44.86 28.28
N LEU A 129 -21.41 -43.86 28.76
CA LEU A 129 -20.03 -43.60 28.35
C LEU A 129 -19.13 -44.80 28.65
N LYS A 130 -19.20 -45.37 29.85
CA LYS A 130 -18.45 -46.59 30.22
C LYS A 130 -18.76 -47.77 29.30
N VAL A 131 -20.05 -48.07 29.12
CA VAL A 131 -20.52 -49.19 28.29
C VAL A 131 -20.04 -49.03 26.84
N THR A 132 -20.19 -47.84 26.27
CA THR A 132 -19.84 -47.56 24.87
C THR A 132 -18.32 -47.47 24.62
N GLN A 133 -17.52 -47.15 25.64
CA GLN A 133 -16.05 -47.15 25.56
C GLN A 133 -15.44 -48.54 25.81
N ALA A 134 -16.02 -49.34 26.70
CA ALA A 134 -15.48 -50.65 27.09
C ALA A 134 -15.80 -51.77 26.09
N SER A 135 -16.89 -51.63 25.31
CA SER A 135 -17.35 -52.68 24.42
C SER A 135 -17.11 -52.32 22.94
N GLN A 136 -16.38 -53.17 22.21
CA GLN A 136 -16.16 -53.01 20.76
C GLN A 136 -17.41 -53.23 19.90
N GLY A 137 -18.63 -53.24 20.46
CA GLY A 137 -19.82 -53.63 19.69
C GLY A 137 -21.18 -53.19 20.20
N LEU A 138 -21.31 -52.59 21.40
CA LEU A 138 -22.62 -52.16 21.88
C LEU A 138 -22.84 -50.68 21.56
N ASN A 139 -23.67 -50.44 20.55
CA ASN A 139 -24.01 -49.09 20.14
C ASN A 139 -25.01 -48.44 21.12
N VAL A 140 -25.04 -47.11 21.13
CA VAL A 140 -25.93 -46.31 21.99
C VAL A 140 -27.40 -46.72 21.85
N ALA A 141 -27.81 -47.16 20.66
CA ALA A 141 -29.18 -47.59 20.38
C ALA A 141 -29.57 -48.86 21.14
N THR A 142 -28.70 -49.87 21.19
CA THR A 142 -28.95 -51.10 21.95
C THR A 142 -29.02 -50.82 23.46
N TYR A 143 -28.16 -49.94 23.96
CA TYR A 143 -28.21 -49.51 25.36
C TYR A 143 -29.52 -48.79 25.67
N ALA A 144 -29.94 -47.83 24.84
CA ALA A 144 -31.19 -47.10 25.00
C ALA A 144 -32.42 -48.03 24.98
N GLN A 145 -32.44 -49.01 24.07
CA GLN A 145 -33.51 -50.01 23.98
C GLN A 145 -33.62 -50.84 25.26
N ARG A 146 -32.49 -51.29 25.83
CA ARG A 146 -32.48 -52.08 27.07
C ARG A 146 -32.93 -51.27 28.29
N LEU A 147 -32.80 -49.94 28.25
CA LEU A 147 -33.29 -49.03 29.30
C LEU A 147 -34.73 -48.54 29.06
N GLY A 148 -35.36 -48.88 27.93
CA GLY A 148 -36.67 -48.36 27.57
C GLY A 148 -36.66 -46.85 27.29
N MET A 149 -35.53 -46.28 26.88
CA MET A 149 -35.36 -44.86 26.59
C MET A 149 -35.08 -44.62 25.10
N SER A 150 -35.28 -43.38 24.63
CA SER A 150 -34.85 -43.01 23.28
C SER A 150 -33.33 -42.85 23.22
N GLU A 151 -32.74 -43.22 22.08
CA GLU A 151 -31.30 -43.02 21.82
C GLU A 151 -30.89 -41.55 22.00
N THR A 152 -31.73 -40.62 21.55
CA THR A 152 -31.53 -39.18 21.71
C THR A 152 -31.39 -38.77 23.17
N SER A 153 -32.18 -39.35 24.08
CA SER A 153 -32.10 -39.05 25.51
C SER A 153 -30.79 -39.54 26.11
N ILE A 154 -30.36 -40.75 25.73
CA ILE A 154 -29.08 -41.31 26.18
C ILE A 154 -27.91 -40.47 25.67
N ARG A 155 -27.89 -40.08 24.39
CA ARG A 155 -26.84 -39.21 23.82
C ARG A 155 -26.73 -37.89 24.57
N ARG A 156 -27.86 -37.25 24.87
CA ARG A 156 -27.89 -36.04 25.70
C ARG A 156 -27.25 -36.26 27.07
N TYR A 157 -27.60 -37.34 27.75
CA TYR A 157 -27.03 -37.67 29.06
C TYR A 157 -25.54 -37.95 28.96
N MET A 158 -25.09 -38.65 27.91
CA MET A 158 -23.67 -38.88 27.65
C MET A 158 -22.91 -37.55 27.49
N HIS A 159 -23.39 -36.63 26.63
CA HIS A 159 -22.74 -35.32 26.44
C HIS A 159 -22.69 -34.52 27.75
N ALA A 160 -23.80 -34.43 28.48
CA ALA A 160 -23.83 -33.75 29.77
C ALA A 160 -22.85 -34.38 30.79
N SER A 161 -22.75 -35.70 30.79
CA SER A 161 -21.87 -36.45 31.69
C SER A 161 -20.39 -36.28 31.36
N GLU A 162 -20.05 -36.14 30.07
CA GLU A 162 -18.69 -35.85 29.63
C GLU A 162 -18.23 -34.48 30.16
N ALA A 163 -19.04 -33.44 29.95
CA ALA A 163 -18.76 -32.12 30.51
C ALA A 163 -18.69 -32.16 32.04
N PHE A 164 -19.62 -32.85 32.69
CA PHE A 164 -19.64 -33.01 34.15
C PHE A 164 -18.35 -33.66 34.69
N GLN A 165 -17.89 -34.77 34.10
CA GLN A 165 -16.65 -35.44 34.52
C GLN A 165 -15.44 -34.52 34.36
N PHE A 166 -15.35 -33.83 33.23
CA PHE A 166 -14.24 -32.93 32.97
C PHE A 166 -14.22 -31.77 33.96
N ILE A 167 -15.34 -31.10 34.15
CA ILE A 167 -15.47 -29.96 35.09
C ILE A 167 -15.14 -30.43 36.52
N LYS A 168 -15.74 -31.55 36.97
CA LYS A 168 -15.49 -32.12 38.28
C LYS A 168 -14.01 -32.41 38.54
N ALA A 169 -13.27 -32.87 37.54
CA ALA A 169 -11.85 -33.17 37.67
C ALA A 169 -10.95 -31.92 37.79
N GLN A 170 -11.44 -30.75 37.40
CA GLN A 170 -10.70 -29.48 37.43
C GLN A 170 -11.09 -28.59 38.63
N LEU A 171 -12.24 -28.83 39.24
CA LEU A 171 -12.71 -28.08 40.40
C LEU A 171 -12.05 -28.58 41.70
N PRO A 172 -11.80 -27.70 42.68
CA PRO A 172 -11.29 -28.10 43.99
C PRO A 172 -12.34 -28.88 44.79
N ASP A 173 -11.87 -29.68 45.75
CA ASP A 173 -12.74 -30.45 46.64
C ASP A 173 -13.74 -29.54 47.38
N GLY A 174 -15.03 -29.88 47.29
CA GLY A 174 -16.12 -29.13 47.93
C GLY A 174 -16.67 -27.95 47.12
N ALA A 175 -16.14 -27.64 45.93
CA ALA A 175 -16.75 -26.68 45.03
C ALA A 175 -18.15 -27.15 44.58
N TYR A 176 -19.05 -26.19 44.36
CA TYR A 176 -20.34 -26.48 43.74
C TYR A 176 -20.13 -26.94 42.30
N ILE A 177 -20.80 -28.02 41.91
CA ILE A 177 -20.70 -28.59 40.57
C ILE A 177 -22.09 -28.54 39.93
N LEU A 178 -22.17 -27.97 38.73
CA LEU A 178 -23.40 -27.95 37.95
C LEU A 178 -23.87 -29.38 37.62
N GLU A 179 -25.09 -29.74 38.04
CA GLU A 179 -25.70 -31.07 37.77
C GLU A 179 -26.82 -31.02 36.71
N GLU A 180 -27.20 -29.83 36.25
CA GLU A 180 -28.32 -29.65 35.33
C GLU A 180 -27.95 -30.11 33.90
N VAL A 181 -28.46 -31.29 33.51
CA VAL A 181 -28.18 -31.95 32.22
C VAL A 181 -28.24 -31.01 31.02
N TYR A 182 -29.28 -30.19 30.92
CA TYR A 182 -29.48 -29.34 29.74
C TYR A 182 -28.43 -28.23 29.65
N LYS A 183 -27.93 -27.72 30.78
CA LYS A 183 -26.86 -26.72 30.78
C LYS A 183 -25.53 -27.36 30.44
N LEU A 184 -25.22 -28.51 31.04
CA LEU A 184 -24.02 -29.28 30.75
C LEU A 184 -23.96 -29.77 29.29
N GLU A 185 -25.09 -30.14 28.70
CA GLU A 185 -25.18 -30.49 27.27
C GLU A 185 -24.78 -29.30 26.38
N GLU A 186 -25.25 -28.08 26.68
CA GLU A 186 -24.85 -26.90 25.91
C GLU A 186 -23.38 -26.53 26.12
N ILE A 187 -22.85 -26.71 27.34
CA ILE A 187 -21.41 -26.56 27.60
C ILE A 187 -20.60 -27.55 26.75
N GLN A 188 -20.98 -28.83 26.72
CA GLN A 188 -20.24 -29.87 25.98
C GLN A 188 -20.12 -29.55 24.49
N ARG A 189 -21.13 -28.87 23.90
CA ARG A 189 -21.10 -28.46 22.50
C ARG A 189 -20.15 -27.30 22.21
N CYS A 190 -19.71 -26.57 23.24
CA CYS A 190 -18.73 -25.49 23.12
C CYS A 190 -17.30 -26.05 23.10
N ALA A 191 -16.32 -25.21 22.73
CA ALA A 191 -14.93 -25.64 22.73
C ALA A 191 -14.49 -26.03 24.16
N LYS A 192 -13.73 -27.13 24.27
CA LYS A 192 -13.31 -27.69 25.57
C LYS A 192 -12.62 -26.69 26.52
N PRO A 193 -11.77 -25.75 26.04
CA PRO A 193 -11.20 -24.70 26.90
C PRO A 193 -12.25 -23.80 27.56
N ASP A 194 -13.48 -23.76 27.04
CA ASP A 194 -14.53 -22.89 27.56
C ASP A 194 -15.37 -23.52 28.68
N TRP A 195 -15.26 -24.83 28.89
CA TRP A 195 -16.19 -25.55 29.77
C TRP A 195 -16.14 -25.08 31.23
N ILE A 196 -14.94 -24.74 31.73
CA ILE A 196 -14.75 -24.29 33.11
C ILE A 196 -15.36 -22.91 33.33
N TRP A 197 -14.98 -21.92 32.51
CA TRP A 197 -15.49 -20.56 32.71
C TRP A 197 -17.00 -20.47 32.42
N LEU A 198 -17.54 -21.31 31.51
CA LEU A 198 -18.98 -21.42 31.32
C LEU A 198 -19.67 -21.97 32.55
N HIS A 199 -19.13 -23.01 33.18
CA HIS A 199 -19.63 -23.52 34.45
C HIS A 199 -19.69 -22.42 35.52
N ASP A 200 -18.58 -21.71 35.72
CA ASP A 200 -18.48 -20.67 36.74
C ASP A 200 -19.47 -19.53 36.43
N LEU A 201 -19.52 -19.07 35.18
CA LEU A 201 -20.45 -18.04 34.75
C LEU A 201 -21.92 -18.43 34.98
N ILE A 202 -22.27 -19.69 34.69
CA ILE A 202 -23.64 -20.21 34.83
C ILE A 202 -24.05 -20.29 36.30
N THR A 203 -23.14 -20.73 37.17
CA THR A 203 -23.40 -20.95 38.59
C THR A 203 -23.41 -19.64 39.37
N GLU A 204 -22.44 -18.75 39.12
CA GLU A 204 -22.34 -17.45 39.80
C GLU A 204 -23.47 -16.49 39.43
N ARG A 205 -23.94 -16.53 38.18
CA ARG A 205 -25.01 -15.64 37.68
C ARG A 205 -26.39 -16.29 37.69
N GLU A 206 -26.50 -17.53 38.16
CA GLU A 206 -27.74 -18.32 38.17
C GLU A 206 -28.48 -18.30 36.82
N LEU A 207 -27.74 -18.52 35.72
CA LEU A 207 -28.29 -18.32 34.37
C LEU A 207 -29.47 -19.26 34.08
N SER A 208 -30.51 -18.69 33.46
CA SER A 208 -31.68 -19.46 32.99
C SER A 208 -31.33 -20.33 31.78
N LYS A 209 -32.15 -21.35 31.51
CA LYS A 209 -32.02 -22.22 30.33
C LYS A 209 -31.85 -21.46 29.02
N ASN A 210 -32.66 -20.43 28.81
CA ASN A 210 -32.62 -19.66 27.55
C ASN A 210 -31.34 -18.85 27.43
N GLN A 211 -30.85 -18.27 28.52
CA GLN A 211 -29.57 -17.53 28.53
C GLN A 211 -28.39 -18.46 28.24
N VAL A 212 -28.37 -19.66 28.82
CA VAL A 212 -27.31 -20.65 28.56
C VAL A 212 -27.29 -21.06 27.09
N ILE A 213 -28.45 -21.38 26.51
CA ILE A 213 -28.57 -21.74 25.08
C ILE A 213 -28.10 -20.57 24.20
N GLU A 214 -28.55 -19.34 24.50
CA GLU A 214 -28.21 -18.15 23.73
C GLU A 214 -26.69 -17.87 23.74
N ILE A 215 -26.06 -17.93 24.92
CA ILE A 215 -24.60 -17.74 25.06
C ILE A 215 -23.84 -18.86 24.34
N CYS A 216 -24.19 -20.12 24.59
CA CYS A 216 -23.50 -21.27 24.01
C CYS A 216 -23.67 -21.33 22.48
N GLN A 217 -24.81 -20.91 21.93
CA GLN A 217 -24.97 -20.77 20.47
C GLN A 217 -24.07 -19.67 19.92
N ALA A 218 -24.13 -18.48 20.50
CA ALA A 218 -23.37 -17.33 20.04
C ALA A 218 -21.84 -17.58 20.04
N ILE A 219 -21.29 -18.18 21.09
CA ILE A 219 -19.84 -18.41 21.18
C ILE A 219 -19.36 -19.56 20.30
N ARG A 220 -20.22 -20.52 19.94
CA ARG A 220 -19.87 -21.63 19.03
C ARG A 220 -19.69 -21.19 17.58
N GLU A 221 -20.34 -20.09 17.21
CA GLU A 221 -20.13 -19.45 15.90
C GLU A 221 -18.75 -18.79 15.81
N ILE A 222 -18.14 -18.46 16.95
CA ILE A 222 -16.82 -17.83 17.01
C ILE A 222 -15.73 -18.90 17.05
N LYS A 223 -15.40 -19.39 15.85
CA LYS A 223 -14.37 -20.40 15.60
C LYS A 223 -13.73 -20.18 14.23
N THR A 224 -12.52 -20.70 14.06
CA THR A 224 -11.80 -20.73 12.79
C THR A 224 -11.15 -22.09 12.60
N ASP A 225 -11.07 -22.54 11.35
CA ASP A 225 -10.32 -23.75 10.98
C ASP A 225 -8.86 -23.42 10.59
N SER A 226 -8.52 -22.13 10.44
CA SER A 226 -7.18 -21.67 10.09
C SER A 226 -6.26 -21.61 11.32
N PRO A 227 -5.14 -22.37 11.35
CA PRO A 227 -4.19 -22.33 12.46
C PRO A 227 -3.58 -20.94 12.71
N ASP A 228 -3.29 -20.20 11.64
CA ASP A 228 -2.65 -18.88 11.72
C ASP A 228 -3.58 -17.84 12.34
N ILE A 229 -4.87 -17.88 11.96
CA ILE A 229 -5.91 -17.02 12.51
C ILE A 229 -6.21 -17.45 13.95
N TYR A 230 -6.20 -18.76 14.24
CA TYR A 230 -6.34 -19.28 15.60
C TYR A 230 -5.28 -18.70 16.54
N GLN A 231 -4.03 -18.60 16.10
CA GLN A 231 -2.93 -18.02 16.88
C GLN A 231 -2.95 -16.49 16.97
N PHE A 232 -3.73 -15.82 16.12
CA PHE A 232 -3.85 -14.37 16.15
C PHE A 232 -4.77 -13.90 17.29
N PHE A 233 -5.87 -14.60 17.53
CA PHE A 233 -6.88 -14.21 18.52
C PHE A 233 -6.80 -15.02 19.82
N ASP A 234 -7.03 -14.35 20.95
CA ASP A 234 -7.44 -15.03 22.18
C ASP A 234 -8.94 -15.35 22.10
N PHE A 235 -9.27 -16.47 21.45
CA PHE A 235 -10.66 -16.90 21.27
C PHE A 235 -11.41 -17.08 22.60
N THR A 236 -10.73 -17.52 23.65
CA THR A 236 -11.35 -17.68 24.97
C THR A 236 -11.75 -16.34 25.55
N ALA A 237 -10.85 -15.34 25.53
CA ALA A 237 -11.18 -13.99 25.99
C ALA A 237 -12.29 -13.34 25.16
N VAL A 238 -12.29 -13.52 23.84
CA VAL A 238 -13.36 -13.01 22.95
C VAL A 238 -14.70 -13.65 23.29
N ARG A 239 -14.77 -14.97 23.43
CA ARG A 239 -16.01 -15.69 23.78
C ARG A 239 -16.52 -15.32 25.17
N GLN A 240 -15.63 -15.14 26.14
CA GLN A 240 -15.98 -14.63 27.48
C GLN A 240 -16.58 -13.23 27.40
N LYS A 241 -15.99 -12.32 26.62
CA LYS A 241 -16.51 -10.96 26.43
C LYS A 241 -17.91 -10.98 25.80
N ILE A 242 -18.11 -11.77 24.75
CA ILE A 242 -19.42 -11.94 24.09
C ILE A 242 -20.45 -12.46 25.09
N ALA A 243 -20.10 -13.45 25.91
CA ALA A 243 -21.01 -13.98 26.93
C ALA A 243 -21.45 -12.89 27.93
N HIS A 244 -20.52 -12.06 28.39
CA HIS A 244 -20.82 -10.93 29.28
C HIS A 244 -21.72 -9.88 28.61
N GLU A 245 -21.46 -9.53 27.36
CA GLU A 245 -22.27 -8.57 26.59
C GLU A 245 -23.71 -9.07 26.37
N ILE A 246 -23.89 -10.37 26.10
CA ILE A 246 -25.22 -11.01 25.99
C ILE A 246 -25.97 -10.93 27.32
N ILE A 247 -25.30 -11.18 28.45
CA ILE A 247 -25.90 -11.06 29.80
C ILE A 247 -26.35 -9.62 30.08
N GLN A 248 -25.62 -8.62 29.58
CA GLN A 248 -25.98 -7.20 29.69
C GLN A 248 -27.09 -6.75 28.72
N GLY A 249 -27.63 -7.67 27.90
CA GLY A 249 -28.71 -7.41 26.97
C GLY A 249 -28.28 -7.13 25.53
N GLN A 250 -26.97 -7.13 25.23
CA GLN A 250 -26.44 -6.94 23.88
C GLN A 250 -26.42 -8.27 23.10
N LYS A 251 -27.61 -8.80 22.79
CA LYS A 251 -27.78 -10.13 22.19
C LYS A 251 -27.07 -10.32 20.84
N THR A 252 -26.79 -9.24 20.12
CA THR A 252 -26.14 -9.26 18.80
C THR A 252 -24.63 -9.04 18.84
N ALA A 253 -24.02 -8.99 20.03
CA ALA A 253 -22.58 -8.79 20.22
C ALA A 253 -21.72 -9.76 19.37
N HIS A 254 -22.10 -11.04 19.34
CA HIS A 254 -21.40 -12.06 18.56
C HIS A 254 -21.36 -11.77 17.06
N ARG A 255 -22.41 -11.17 16.48
CA ARG A 255 -22.50 -10.92 15.03
C ARG A 255 -21.38 -10.00 14.54
N VAL A 256 -21.01 -9.00 15.34
CA VAL A 256 -19.93 -8.07 15.01
C VAL A 256 -18.60 -8.81 14.92
N TYR A 257 -18.34 -9.73 15.86
CA TYR A 257 -17.13 -10.56 15.83
C TYR A 257 -17.17 -11.60 14.70
N SER A 258 -18.33 -12.22 14.43
CA SER A 258 -18.48 -13.16 13.32
C SER A 258 -18.18 -12.47 11.98
N GLU A 259 -18.71 -11.27 11.75
CA GLU A 259 -18.42 -10.50 10.53
C GLU A 259 -16.95 -10.05 10.42
N LEU A 260 -16.32 -9.73 11.55
CA LEU A 260 -14.88 -9.44 11.61
C LEU A 260 -14.06 -10.68 11.24
N LEU A 261 -14.38 -11.84 11.82
CA LEU A 261 -13.66 -13.08 11.60
C LEU A 261 -13.83 -13.56 10.16
N GLU A 262 -15.04 -13.49 9.60
CA GLU A 262 -15.31 -13.83 8.20
C GLU A 262 -14.53 -12.93 7.24
N ALA A 263 -14.47 -11.61 7.51
CA ALA A 263 -13.67 -10.69 6.72
C ALA A 263 -12.17 -11.02 6.81
N PHE A 264 -11.68 -11.36 7.99
CA PHE A 264 -10.29 -11.79 8.19
C PHE A 264 -10.00 -13.07 7.40
N GLU A 265 -10.81 -14.11 7.57
CA GLU A 265 -10.65 -15.40 6.89
C GLU A 265 -10.67 -15.24 5.38
N THR A 266 -11.64 -14.50 4.85
CA THR A 266 -11.79 -14.26 3.41
C THR A 266 -10.60 -13.47 2.85
N SER A 267 -10.17 -12.41 3.54
CA SER A 267 -8.99 -11.65 3.15
C SER A 267 -7.73 -12.52 3.19
N TYR A 268 -7.53 -13.28 4.26
CA TYR A 268 -6.36 -14.15 4.44
C TYR A 268 -6.29 -15.28 3.40
N SER A 269 -7.42 -15.91 3.09
CA SER A 269 -7.49 -17.00 2.10
C SER A 269 -7.22 -16.51 0.68
N ASN A 270 -7.59 -15.26 0.38
CA ASN A 270 -7.42 -14.67 -0.94
C ASN A 270 -6.01 -14.08 -1.19
N LEU A 271 -5.19 -13.95 -0.15
CA LEU A 271 -3.80 -13.54 -0.31
C LEU A 271 -2.95 -14.71 -0.83
N ASP A 272 -2.12 -14.43 -1.83
CA ASP A 272 -1.02 -15.31 -2.19
C ASP A 272 -0.07 -15.45 -0.99
N GLU A 273 0.54 -16.61 -0.82
CA GLU A 273 1.46 -16.80 0.31
C GLU A 273 2.75 -16.01 0.09
N ASN A 274 3.39 -16.17 -1.07
CA ASN A 274 4.63 -15.49 -1.41
C ASN A 274 4.46 -14.69 -2.71
N ILE A 275 4.97 -13.45 -2.72
CA ILE A 275 5.07 -12.62 -3.91
C ILE A 275 6.51 -12.20 -4.16
N ASP A 276 6.84 -11.96 -5.42
CA ASP A 276 8.07 -11.30 -5.81
C ASP A 276 7.86 -9.78 -5.76
N VAL A 277 8.63 -9.09 -4.92
CA VAL A 277 8.67 -7.63 -4.79
C VAL A 277 9.93 -7.14 -5.51
N TYR A 278 9.74 -6.20 -6.45
CA TYR A 278 10.82 -5.56 -7.20
C TYR A 278 10.91 -4.09 -6.80
N GLU A 279 12.10 -3.64 -6.41
CA GLU A 279 12.36 -2.25 -6.04
C GLU A 279 13.62 -1.74 -6.77
N TYR A 280 13.55 -0.52 -7.31
CA TYR A 280 14.70 0.09 -7.96
C TYR A 280 15.63 0.77 -6.95
N ASN A 281 16.85 0.25 -6.83
CA ASN A 281 17.88 0.78 -5.97
C ASN A 281 18.64 1.91 -6.67
N VAL A 282 18.25 3.15 -6.36
CA VAL A 282 18.83 4.37 -6.97
C VAL A 282 20.35 4.48 -6.74
N LEU A 283 20.87 3.97 -5.62
CA LEU A 283 22.29 4.08 -5.27
C LEU A 283 23.17 3.14 -6.10
N HIS A 284 22.67 1.94 -6.39
CA HIS A 284 23.42 0.90 -7.10
C HIS A 284 22.99 0.75 -8.58
N ASP A 285 21.99 1.52 -9.03
CA ASP A 285 21.41 1.48 -10.37
C ASP A 285 20.97 0.07 -10.81
N GLN A 286 20.35 -0.67 -9.90
CA GLN A 286 19.88 -2.04 -10.14
C GLN A 286 18.46 -2.23 -9.58
N ILE A 287 17.74 -3.23 -10.11
CA ILE A 287 16.44 -3.64 -9.56
C ILE A 287 16.70 -4.82 -8.62
N ASP A 288 16.42 -4.61 -7.35
CA ASP A 288 16.51 -5.64 -6.33
C ASP A 288 15.20 -6.45 -6.33
N LYS A 289 15.32 -7.77 -6.13
CA LYS A 289 14.19 -8.69 -6.04
C LYS A 289 14.19 -9.34 -4.68
N GLU A 290 13.08 -9.22 -3.95
CA GLU A 290 12.86 -9.88 -2.67
C GLU A 290 11.59 -10.75 -2.74
N VAL A 291 11.59 -11.87 -2.02
CA VAL A 291 10.40 -12.71 -1.86
C VAL A 291 9.76 -12.37 -0.53
N VAL A 292 8.53 -11.86 -0.56
CA VAL A 292 7.79 -11.43 0.64
C VAL A 292 6.63 -12.37 0.88
N ASN A 293 6.49 -12.86 2.12
CA ASN A 293 5.31 -13.61 2.55
C ASN A 293 4.17 -12.63 2.90
N LEU A 294 3.17 -12.52 2.01
CA LEU A 294 2.06 -11.57 2.19
C LEU A 294 1.15 -11.95 3.37
N LYS A 295 1.01 -13.25 3.67
CA LYS A 295 0.16 -13.72 4.77
C LYS A 295 0.75 -13.35 6.13
N GLU A 296 2.06 -13.55 6.30
CA GLU A 296 2.78 -13.09 7.49
C GLU A 296 2.79 -11.57 7.59
N TRP A 297 3.02 -10.87 6.47
CA TRP A 297 2.96 -9.40 6.42
C TRP A 297 1.57 -8.88 6.84
N PHE A 298 0.50 -9.48 6.33
CA PHE A 298 -0.88 -9.11 6.64
C PHE A 298 -1.20 -9.31 8.13
N ILE A 299 -0.85 -10.49 8.69
CA ILE A 299 -0.99 -10.78 10.11
C ILE A 299 -0.19 -9.78 10.96
N GLY A 300 1.06 -9.51 10.59
CA GLY A 300 1.94 -8.59 11.29
C GLY A 300 1.38 -7.17 11.36
N ASN A 301 0.84 -6.65 10.25
CA ASN A 301 0.22 -5.33 10.21
C ASN A 301 -1.06 -5.29 11.06
N LEU A 302 -1.90 -6.33 11.01
CA LEU A 302 -3.11 -6.38 11.84
C LEU A 302 -2.82 -6.42 13.34
N ARG A 303 -1.68 -6.98 13.79
CA ARG A 303 -1.29 -6.95 15.21
C ARG A 303 -1.04 -5.54 15.73
N SER A 304 -0.68 -4.60 14.86
CA SER A 304 -0.46 -3.20 15.23
C SER A 304 -1.75 -2.37 15.30
N VAL A 305 -2.88 -2.91 14.82
CA VAL A 305 -4.15 -2.19 14.77
C VAL A 305 -4.97 -2.42 16.04
N SER A 306 -5.33 -1.33 16.72
CA SER A 306 -6.24 -1.35 17.86
C SER A 306 -7.16 -0.13 17.85
N PRO A 307 -8.50 -0.30 17.92
CA PRO A 307 -9.24 -1.56 17.97
C PRO A 307 -9.28 -2.27 16.62
N LEU A 308 -9.19 -3.61 16.64
CA LEU A 308 -9.36 -4.41 15.43
C LEU A 308 -10.83 -4.46 15.02
N THR A 309 -11.12 -3.98 13.82
CA THR A 309 -12.48 -3.93 13.24
C THR A 309 -12.49 -4.50 11.83
N LYS A 310 -13.67 -4.90 11.34
CA LYS A 310 -13.84 -5.37 9.96
C LYS A 310 -13.30 -4.37 8.93
N ALA A 311 -13.55 -3.08 9.14
CA ALA A 311 -13.04 -2.02 8.27
C ALA A 311 -11.51 -2.02 8.24
N ALA A 312 -10.86 -2.10 9.41
CA ALA A 312 -9.40 -2.14 9.48
C ALA A 312 -8.81 -3.37 8.77
N VAL A 313 -9.42 -4.54 8.92
CA VAL A 313 -9.01 -5.76 8.20
C VAL A 313 -9.05 -5.55 6.69
N LEU A 314 -10.13 -4.95 6.19
CA LEU A 314 -10.27 -4.68 4.76
C LEU A 314 -9.29 -3.62 4.24
N GLU A 315 -8.95 -2.62 5.05
CA GLU A 315 -7.91 -1.64 4.68
C GLU A 315 -6.52 -2.29 4.58
N VAL A 316 -6.09 -3.05 5.59
CA VAL A 316 -4.79 -3.77 5.53
C VAL A 316 -4.76 -4.78 4.38
N TYR A 317 -5.90 -5.39 4.05
CA TYR A 317 -5.99 -6.27 2.88
C TYR A 317 -5.80 -5.50 1.57
N LYS A 318 -6.37 -4.29 1.43
CA LYS A 318 -6.13 -3.42 0.27
C LYS A 318 -4.66 -3.02 0.19
N ASP A 319 -4.02 -2.72 1.31
CA ASP A 319 -2.58 -2.38 1.36
C ASP A 319 -1.73 -3.56 0.87
N ALA A 320 -2.04 -4.79 1.29
CA ALA A 320 -1.38 -5.99 0.80
C ALA A 320 -1.53 -6.18 -0.73
N LEU A 321 -2.75 -5.92 -1.26
CA LEU A 321 -2.99 -5.97 -2.71
C LEU A 321 -2.28 -4.84 -3.46
N GLN A 322 -2.16 -3.66 -2.84
CA GLN A 322 -1.44 -2.52 -3.41
C GLN A 322 0.06 -2.79 -3.42
N LEU A 323 0.64 -3.40 -2.38
CA LEU A 323 2.03 -3.83 -2.35
C LEU A 323 2.32 -4.77 -3.52
N LYS A 324 1.47 -5.77 -3.73
CA LYS A 324 1.59 -6.69 -4.88
C LYS A 324 1.55 -5.98 -6.23
N ARG A 325 0.74 -4.93 -6.39
CA ARG A 325 0.63 -4.17 -7.65
C ARG A 325 1.83 -3.25 -7.87
N SER A 326 2.14 -2.44 -6.87
CA SER A 326 3.18 -1.39 -6.91
C SER A 326 4.59 -1.94 -6.99
N SER A 327 4.82 -3.14 -6.45
CA SER A 327 6.13 -3.78 -6.43
C SER A 327 6.36 -4.72 -7.63
N SER A 328 5.68 -4.44 -8.75
CA SER A 328 5.84 -5.24 -9.97
C SER A 328 7.16 -4.90 -10.68
N LYS A 329 7.71 -5.89 -11.39
CA LYS A 329 8.92 -5.69 -12.19
C LYS A 329 8.77 -4.55 -13.20
N GLU A 330 7.60 -4.43 -13.82
CA GLU A 330 7.29 -3.40 -14.81
C GLU A 330 7.34 -1.99 -14.18
N GLU A 331 6.89 -1.86 -12.94
CA GLU A 331 6.88 -0.58 -12.21
C GLU A 331 8.30 -0.19 -11.77
N ALA A 332 9.08 -1.13 -11.25
CA ALA A 332 10.50 -0.92 -10.95
C ALA A 332 11.33 -0.55 -12.21
N GLU A 333 11.01 -1.14 -13.37
CA GLU A 333 11.64 -0.78 -14.65
C GLU A 333 11.28 0.65 -15.11
N ARG A 334 10.03 1.09 -14.88
CA ARG A 334 9.62 2.48 -15.16
C ARG A 334 10.37 3.47 -14.28
N ASP A 335 10.47 3.18 -12.98
CA ASP A 335 11.20 4.04 -12.05
C ASP A 335 12.69 4.11 -12.42
N ALA A 336 13.31 2.98 -12.74
CA ALA A 336 14.70 2.93 -13.22
C ALA A 336 14.91 3.84 -14.43
N ASN A 337 14.01 3.78 -15.42
CA ASN A 337 14.10 4.63 -16.61
C ASN A 337 13.92 6.11 -16.27
N TYR A 338 12.94 6.46 -15.42
CA TYR A 338 12.72 7.84 -14.99
C TYR A 338 13.97 8.46 -14.35
N PHE A 339 14.62 7.73 -13.43
CA PHE A 339 15.82 8.24 -12.76
C PHE A 339 17.03 8.30 -13.70
N ARG A 340 17.20 7.33 -14.61
CA ARG A 340 18.25 7.36 -15.63
C ARG A 340 18.09 8.54 -16.59
N ASP A 341 16.87 8.79 -17.06
CA ASP A 341 16.59 9.92 -17.96
C ASP A 341 16.88 11.26 -17.29
N LYS A 342 16.47 11.40 -16.01
CA LYS A 342 16.76 12.61 -15.24
C LYS A 342 18.26 12.83 -15.00
N LYS A 343 19.01 11.74 -14.76
CA LYS A 343 20.48 11.79 -14.63
C LYS A 343 21.12 12.20 -15.96
N ASN A 344 20.73 11.56 -17.06
CA ASN A 344 21.22 11.87 -18.40
C ASN A 344 20.92 13.31 -18.81
N GLN A 345 19.72 13.83 -18.49
CA GLN A 345 19.36 15.21 -18.75
C GLN A 345 20.30 16.17 -18.01
N LYS A 346 20.53 15.94 -16.72
CA LYS A 346 21.42 16.78 -15.91
C LYS A 346 22.86 16.75 -16.41
N GLU A 347 23.34 15.58 -16.84
CA GLU A 347 24.68 15.43 -17.43
C GLU A 347 24.81 16.17 -18.77
N ARG A 348 23.77 16.14 -19.62
CA ARG A 348 23.72 16.90 -20.87
C ARG A 348 23.73 18.41 -20.62
N GLU A 349 22.89 18.90 -19.70
CA GLU A 349 22.84 20.32 -19.32
C GLU A 349 24.19 20.81 -18.77
N GLU A 350 24.87 19.99 -17.97
CA GLU A 350 26.19 20.29 -17.44
C GLU A 350 27.27 20.30 -18.54
N GLN A 351 27.25 19.32 -19.46
CA GLN A 351 28.16 19.27 -20.60
C GLN A 351 27.99 20.49 -21.52
N GLU A 352 26.75 20.85 -21.84
CA GLU A 352 26.45 22.04 -22.63
C GLU A 352 26.95 23.32 -21.94
N ARG A 353 26.84 23.42 -20.60
CA ARG A 353 27.38 24.56 -19.85
C ARG A 353 28.90 24.62 -19.95
N ILE A 354 29.59 23.50 -19.75
CA ILE A 354 31.06 23.41 -19.84
C ILE A 354 31.53 23.80 -21.24
N GLU A 355 30.90 23.27 -22.28
CA GLU A 355 31.24 23.58 -23.67
C GLU A 355 31.08 25.07 -23.98
N ARG A 356 30.01 25.70 -23.48
CA ARG A 356 29.80 27.15 -23.60
C ARG A 356 30.87 27.96 -22.88
N GLU A 357 31.16 27.64 -21.62
CA GLU A 357 32.18 28.36 -20.83
C GLU A 357 33.57 28.26 -21.48
N MET A 358 33.89 27.11 -22.08
CA MET A 358 35.13 26.85 -22.79
C MET A 358 35.18 27.40 -24.22
N ARG A 359 34.07 27.91 -24.78
CA ARG A 359 34.03 28.49 -26.13
C ARG A 359 35.06 29.62 -26.24
N GLN A 360 35.97 29.50 -27.21
CA GLN A 360 36.93 30.54 -27.59
C GLN A 360 36.52 31.08 -28.96
N VAL A 361 36.45 32.40 -29.10
CA VAL A 361 36.25 33.08 -30.38
C VAL A 361 37.61 33.56 -30.88
N LEU A 362 37.90 33.35 -32.15
CA LEU A 362 39.17 33.76 -32.79
C LEU A 362 38.94 34.87 -33.81
N PRO A 363 39.92 35.78 -34.01
CA PRO A 363 39.88 36.74 -35.10
C PRO A 363 39.69 36.06 -36.46
N GLY A 364 38.87 36.68 -37.31
CA GLY A 364 38.48 36.19 -38.63
C GLY A 364 37.29 35.22 -38.64
N GLU A 365 36.77 34.81 -37.50
CA GLU A 365 35.64 33.87 -37.43
C GLU A 365 34.30 34.53 -37.74
N TRP A 366 33.42 33.77 -38.39
CA TRP A 366 32.03 34.13 -38.66
C TRP A 366 31.08 33.28 -37.82
N TRP A 367 30.07 33.93 -37.27
CA TRP A 367 29.08 33.32 -36.39
C TRP A 367 27.68 33.68 -36.85
N GLN A 368 26.82 32.68 -36.95
CA GLN A 368 25.39 32.84 -37.19
C GLN A 368 24.63 32.83 -35.86
N LEU A 369 23.80 33.84 -35.64
CA LEU A 369 22.93 33.99 -34.47
C LEU A 369 21.49 34.14 -34.97
N GLY A 370 20.79 33.01 -35.15
CA GLY A 370 19.47 33.03 -35.80
C GLY A 370 19.57 33.52 -37.24
N GLU A 371 18.92 34.64 -37.55
CA GLU A 371 19.03 35.33 -38.84
C GLU A 371 20.21 36.32 -38.88
N HIS A 372 20.83 36.64 -37.75
CA HIS A 372 21.94 37.58 -37.68
C HIS A 372 23.28 36.93 -37.99
N VAL A 373 24.26 37.78 -38.32
CA VAL A 373 25.63 37.38 -38.58
C VAL A 373 26.57 38.28 -37.78
N LEU A 374 27.51 37.67 -37.07
CA LEU A 374 28.60 38.33 -36.37
C LEU A 374 29.94 37.92 -36.98
N TYR A 375 30.75 38.91 -37.36
CA TYR A 375 32.13 38.75 -37.75
C TYR A 375 33.06 39.19 -36.62
N CYS A 376 33.98 38.32 -36.22
CA CYS A 376 35.05 38.65 -35.29
C CYS A 376 36.22 39.29 -36.07
N GLY A 377 36.20 40.61 -36.24
CA GLY A 377 37.16 41.38 -37.01
C GLY A 377 36.74 42.83 -37.17
N ASP A 378 37.53 43.63 -37.89
CA ASP A 378 37.23 45.05 -38.07
C ASP A 378 36.08 45.21 -39.08
N GLY A 379 35.08 46.04 -38.77
CA GLY A 379 34.00 46.36 -39.71
C GLY A 379 34.48 47.08 -40.99
N GLN A 380 35.73 47.54 -41.01
CA GLN A 380 36.41 48.06 -42.19
C GLN A 380 37.12 46.98 -43.01
N ASP A 381 37.23 45.74 -42.56
CA ASP A 381 37.93 44.68 -43.28
C ASP A 381 37.26 44.37 -44.61
N GLU A 382 38.07 44.18 -45.65
CA GLU A 382 37.57 43.85 -47.00
C GLU A 382 36.72 42.56 -46.98
N VAL A 383 37.09 41.60 -46.12
CA VAL A 383 36.36 40.34 -45.92
C VAL A 383 34.95 40.59 -45.40
N PHE A 384 34.78 41.51 -44.44
CA PHE A 384 33.47 41.91 -43.94
C PHE A 384 32.67 42.65 -45.02
N ARG A 385 33.28 43.66 -45.66
CA ARG A 385 32.64 44.48 -46.71
C ARG A 385 32.13 43.63 -47.88
N ASN A 386 32.91 42.66 -48.31
CA ASN A 386 32.55 41.79 -49.44
C ASN A 386 31.38 40.86 -49.14
N ARG A 387 30.99 40.68 -47.86
CA ARG A 387 29.86 39.84 -47.45
C ARG A 387 28.63 40.58 -46.97
N LEU A 388 28.70 41.89 -46.86
CA LEU A 388 27.52 42.70 -46.60
C LEU A 388 26.49 42.54 -47.73
N PRO A 389 25.19 42.61 -47.43
CA PRO A 389 24.15 42.58 -48.45
C PRO A 389 24.38 43.68 -49.50
N GLU A 390 23.84 43.48 -50.72
CA GLU A 390 23.96 44.49 -51.80
C GLU A 390 23.41 45.84 -51.37
N LYS A 391 22.35 45.83 -50.54
CA LYS A 391 21.79 47.04 -49.95
C LYS A 391 21.15 46.79 -48.58
N SER A 392 21.72 47.34 -47.52
CA SER A 392 21.07 47.45 -46.20
C SER A 392 20.09 48.61 -46.16
N ALA A 393 19.09 48.53 -45.29
CA ALA A 393 18.18 49.64 -45.04
C ALA A 393 18.88 50.75 -44.25
N TRP A 394 19.66 50.37 -43.24
CA TRP A 394 20.30 51.32 -42.35
C TRP A 394 21.64 50.83 -41.81
N THR A 395 22.57 51.75 -41.68
CA THR A 395 23.83 51.58 -40.95
C THR A 395 24.15 52.87 -40.22
N TYR A 396 24.91 52.75 -39.14
CA TYR A 396 25.43 53.91 -38.43
C TYR A 396 26.93 53.79 -38.25
N VAL A 397 27.56 54.94 -38.05
CA VAL A 397 28.96 55.02 -37.67
C VAL A 397 29.05 55.90 -36.44
N ASN A 398 29.62 55.37 -35.37
CA ASN A 398 29.76 56.05 -34.09
C ASN A 398 31.17 56.58 -33.92
N PHE A 399 31.28 57.89 -33.73
CA PHE A 399 32.55 58.58 -33.54
C PHE A 399 32.67 59.20 -32.15
N ILE A 400 31.84 58.75 -31.21
CA ILE A 400 31.96 59.08 -29.79
C ILE A 400 33.08 58.21 -29.20
N LYS A 401 34.34 58.37 -29.65
CA LYS A 401 35.47 57.66 -29.04
C LYS A 401 35.97 58.43 -27.81
N ASN A 402 35.93 57.72 -26.68
CA ASN A 402 36.49 58.08 -25.38
C ASN A 402 37.99 57.72 -25.34
N ASP A 403 38.88 58.70 -25.43
CA ASP A 403 40.18 58.65 -24.72
C ASP A 403 40.78 60.07 -24.61
N PRO A 404 40.52 60.80 -23.51
CA PRO A 404 41.14 62.10 -23.26
C PRO A 404 42.66 62.03 -23.06
N GLU A 405 43.24 60.83 -22.87
CA GLU A 405 44.67 60.65 -22.57
C GLU A 405 45.50 60.17 -23.79
N LYS A 406 44.86 59.96 -24.95
CA LYS A 406 45.52 59.72 -26.25
C LYS A 406 45.30 60.84 -27.26
N GLU A 407 45.33 62.09 -26.79
CA GLU A 407 45.52 63.27 -27.65
C GLU A 407 46.97 63.30 -28.19
N ASP A 408 47.29 62.41 -29.12
CA ASP A 408 48.36 62.69 -30.06
C ASP A 408 47.79 63.53 -31.20
N SER A 409 48.07 64.83 -31.09
CA SER A 409 47.71 65.90 -32.00
C SER A 409 48.03 65.58 -33.47
N ASN A 410 47.02 65.27 -34.27
CA ASN A 410 47.05 65.48 -35.72
C ASN A 410 45.63 65.58 -36.29
N VAL A 411 45.16 66.78 -36.59
CA VAL A 411 43.85 67.05 -37.25
C VAL A 411 43.73 66.34 -38.62
N ALA A 412 44.86 65.94 -39.20
CA ALA A 412 44.94 65.13 -40.42
C ALA A 412 44.44 63.67 -40.25
N SER A 413 44.57 63.06 -39.06
CA SER A 413 44.10 61.69 -38.83
C SER A 413 42.58 61.60 -38.71
N ALA A 414 41.94 62.63 -38.13
CA ALA A 414 40.48 62.71 -38.07
C ALA A 414 39.85 62.82 -39.47
N HIS A 415 40.39 63.67 -40.36
CA HIS A 415 39.91 63.79 -41.76
C HIS A 415 40.01 62.47 -42.54
N LEU A 416 41.11 61.72 -42.37
CA LEU A 416 41.31 60.40 -42.97
C LEU A 416 40.38 59.33 -42.37
N ALA A 417 40.03 59.44 -41.09
CA ALA A 417 39.10 58.51 -40.43
C ALA A 417 37.68 58.62 -40.98
N TRP A 418 37.19 59.83 -41.32
CA TRP A 418 35.81 60.01 -41.82
C TRP A 418 35.62 59.53 -43.26
N GLN A 419 36.60 59.79 -44.14
CA GLN A 419 36.55 59.34 -45.55
C GLN A 419 36.53 57.82 -45.69
N ALA A 420 37.08 57.10 -44.71
CA ALA A 420 37.13 55.63 -44.71
C ALA A 420 35.73 54.98 -44.76
N TYR A 421 34.66 55.72 -44.42
CA TYR A 421 33.27 55.24 -44.38
C TYR A 421 32.42 55.70 -45.57
N ASP A 422 32.97 56.48 -46.51
CA ASP A 422 32.20 57.01 -47.65
C ASP A 422 31.61 55.89 -48.54
N TRP A 423 32.22 54.70 -48.55
CA TRP A 423 31.68 53.53 -49.27
C TRP A 423 30.33 53.03 -48.71
N LEU A 424 29.96 53.41 -47.48
CA LEU A 424 28.72 52.92 -46.86
C LEU A 424 27.46 53.37 -47.60
N VAL A 425 27.47 54.53 -48.26
CA VAL A 425 26.29 54.96 -49.05
C VAL A 425 26.07 54.09 -50.29
N GLU A 426 27.08 53.34 -50.73
CA GLU A 426 26.93 52.34 -51.79
C GLU A 426 26.28 51.05 -51.27
N ARG A 427 26.46 50.74 -49.98
CA ARG A 427 25.96 49.50 -49.33
C ARG A 427 24.72 49.69 -48.47
N SER A 428 24.39 50.91 -48.08
CA SER A 428 23.23 51.22 -47.23
C SER A 428 22.38 52.32 -47.82
N GLN A 429 21.05 52.14 -47.79
CA GLN A 429 20.11 53.19 -48.18
C GLN A 429 20.25 54.43 -47.30
N VAL A 430 20.52 54.23 -46.01
CA VAL A 430 20.69 55.30 -45.04
C VAL A 430 21.95 55.05 -44.22
N VAL A 431 22.82 56.05 -44.18
CA VAL A 431 24.01 56.06 -43.32
C VAL A 431 23.86 57.16 -42.29
N THR A 432 23.94 56.82 -41.00
CA THR A 432 23.87 57.80 -39.90
C THR A 432 25.23 57.92 -39.22
N ALA A 433 25.89 59.05 -39.39
CA ALA A 433 27.12 59.35 -38.65
C ALA A 433 26.77 60.08 -37.36
N ILE A 434 27.14 59.52 -36.21
CA ILE A 434 26.84 60.08 -34.88
C ILE A 434 28.15 60.51 -34.22
N ALA A 435 28.21 61.78 -33.83
CA ALA A 435 29.42 62.41 -33.29
C ALA A 435 29.10 63.47 -32.24
N PRO A 436 30.09 63.88 -31.42
CA PRO A 436 30.00 65.11 -30.66
C PRO A 436 29.76 66.31 -31.59
N ILE A 437 28.93 67.28 -31.17
CA ILE A 437 28.57 68.44 -32.00
C ILE A 437 29.80 69.26 -32.45
N GLN A 438 30.91 69.20 -31.71
CA GLN A 438 32.14 69.93 -32.03
C GLN A 438 32.87 69.35 -33.25
N SER A 439 32.69 68.06 -33.56
CA SER A 439 33.39 67.37 -34.64
C SER A 439 32.71 67.55 -36.01
N ILE A 440 31.54 68.19 -36.05
CA ILE A 440 30.74 68.37 -37.29
C ILE A 440 31.48 69.15 -38.38
N PRO A 441 32.13 70.30 -38.10
CA PRO A 441 32.74 71.09 -39.17
C PRO A 441 33.82 70.32 -39.93
N ASP A 442 34.63 69.55 -39.20
CA ASP A 442 35.69 68.71 -39.78
C ASP A 442 35.08 67.53 -40.55
N PHE A 443 34.06 66.88 -39.99
CA PHE A 443 33.38 65.76 -40.63
C PHE A 443 32.70 66.15 -41.96
N LEU A 444 31.87 67.20 -41.96
CA LEU A 444 31.15 67.64 -43.16
C LEU A 444 32.08 68.15 -44.27
N GLN A 445 33.31 68.55 -43.94
CA GLN A 445 34.33 68.91 -44.92
C GLN A 445 35.06 67.69 -45.50
N ALA A 446 35.16 66.61 -44.74
CA ALA A 446 35.92 65.42 -45.11
C ALA A 446 35.12 64.43 -45.97
N THR A 447 33.84 64.20 -45.65
CA THR A 447 33.00 63.19 -46.31
C THR A 447 32.49 63.62 -47.68
N GLN A 448 32.38 62.67 -48.62
CA GLN A 448 31.73 62.87 -49.91
C GLN A 448 30.28 62.34 -49.93
N MET A 449 29.80 61.76 -48.83
CA MET A 449 28.46 61.19 -48.74
C MET A 449 27.38 62.27 -48.95
N PRO A 450 26.30 62.00 -49.71
CA PRO A 450 25.25 63.00 -49.96
C PRO A 450 24.43 63.28 -48.70
N TYR A 451 24.67 64.43 -48.06
CA TYR A 451 23.94 64.86 -46.86
C TYR A 451 22.46 65.09 -47.16
N LYS A 452 21.58 64.56 -46.29
CA LYS A 452 20.14 64.76 -46.37
C LYS A 452 19.60 65.40 -45.10
N TRP A 453 19.81 64.78 -43.96
CA TRP A 453 19.10 65.18 -42.75
C TRP A 453 20.03 65.22 -41.54
N SER A 454 19.66 65.97 -40.51
CA SER A 454 20.38 65.90 -39.23
C SER A 454 19.46 66.00 -38.03
N LEU A 455 19.94 65.40 -36.93
CA LEU A 455 19.33 65.47 -35.62
C LEU A 455 20.35 65.96 -34.61
N SER A 456 20.10 67.13 -34.02
CA SER A 456 20.84 67.61 -32.86
C SER A 456 20.22 67.06 -31.59
N ILE A 457 21.02 66.43 -30.73
CA ILE A 457 20.53 65.68 -29.58
C ILE A 457 21.18 66.23 -28.32
N LYS A 458 20.37 66.82 -27.45
CA LYS A 458 20.82 67.26 -26.13
C LYS A 458 20.73 66.10 -25.14
N ILE A 459 21.82 65.75 -24.50
CA ILE A 459 21.87 64.72 -23.45
C ILE A 459 21.94 65.41 -22.10
N ASN A 460 20.93 65.23 -21.26
CA ASN A 460 21.00 65.67 -19.87
C ASN A 460 21.44 64.50 -18.99
N GLU A 461 22.66 64.60 -18.46
CA GLU A 461 23.22 63.65 -17.48
C GLU A 461 22.54 63.80 -16.11
N LYS A 462 22.46 62.70 -15.35
CA LYS A 462 21.81 62.66 -14.03
C LYS A 462 22.49 63.56 -12.97
N ASP A 463 23.78 63.85 -13.11
CA ASP A 463 24.59 64.47 -12.04
C ASP A 463 24.87 65.98 -12.23
N GLY A 464 24.06 66.69 -13.03
CA GLY A 464 24.09 68.16 -13.06
C GLY A 464 25.26 68.79 -13.83
N ASN A 465 25.99 68.02 -14.63
CA ASN A 465 26.91 68.57 -15.63
C ASN A 465 26.14 69.22 -16.80
N TRP A 466 26.74 70.24 -17.42
CA TRP A 466 26.19 70.90 -18.62
C TRP A 466 26.07 69.84 -19.72
N GLY A 467 24.83 69.46 -20.07
CA GLY A 467 24.55 68.34 -20.96
C GLY A 467 25.38 68.34 -22.26
N SER A 468 25.87 67.15 -22.63
CA SER A 468 26.62 66.93 -23.87
C SER A 468 25.68 66.97 -25.08
N TRP A 469 26.15 67.50 -26.20
CA TRP A 469 25.39 67.54 -27.46
C TRP A 469 25.96 66.53 -28.44
N LEU A 470 25.12 65.60 -28.88
CA LEU A 470 25.40 64.75 -30.02
C LEU A 470 24.76 65.33 -31.27
N TYR A 471 25.33 64.96 -32.40
CA TYR A 471 24.79 65.25 -33.70
C TYR A 471 24.79 63.97 -34.53
N ALA A 472 23.61 63.63 -35.04
CA ALA A 472 23.44 62.56 -35.99
C ALA A 472 23.22 63.17 -37.37
N ALA A 473 24.18 62.99 -38.27
CA ALA A 473 24.08 63.38 -39.66
C ALA A 473 23.66 62.18 -40.49
N VAL A 474 22.65 62.35 -41.33
CA VAL A 474 22.08 61.30 -42.17
C VAL A 474 22.38 61.58 -43.64
N PHE A 475 22.97 60.57 -44.26
CA PHE A 475 23.41 60.56 -45.63
C PHE A 475 22.68 59.48 -46.43
N SER A 476 22.39 59.79 -47.68
CA SER A 476 21.73 58.87 -48.59
C SER A 476 21.75 59.36 -50.03
N GLU A 477 21.88 58.44 -50.98
CA GLU A 477 21.65 58.75 -52.40
C GLU A 477 20.16 58.91 -52.75
N ALA A 478 19.26 58.44 -51.87
CA ALA A 478 17.83 58.44 -52.13
C ALA A 478 17.27 59.88 -52.18
N LYS A 479 16.48 60.15 -53.23
CA LYS A 479 15.77 61.44 -53.36
C LYS A 479 14.56 61.55 -52.41
N SER A 480 14.09 60.43 -51.87
CA SER A 480 12.93 60.33 -50.98
C SER A 480 13.19 60.82 -49.55
N ILE A 481 14.46 60.93 -49.14
CA ILE A 481 14.80 61.42 -47.80
C ILE A 481 14.78 62.94 -47.80
N ARG A 482 13.95 63.50 -46.90
CA ARG A 482 13.75 64.94 -46.76
C ARG A 482 15.05 65.62 -46.35
N GLN A 483 15.33 66.77 -46.98
CA GLN A 483 16.38 67.67 -46.50
C GLN A 483 15.88 68.54 -45.35
N ALA A 484 16.29 68.23 -44.11
CA ALA A 484 15.86 68.96 -42.91
C ALA A 484 16.88 68.83 -41.75
N THR A 485 16.68 69.64 -40.72
CA THR A 485 17.41 69.56 -39.45
C THR A 485 16.40 69.59 -38.32
N ASP A 486 16.46 68.59 -37.45
CA ASP A 486 15.59 68.45 -36.28
C ASP A 486 16.42 68.48 -34.99
N SER A 487 15.72 68.55 -33.86
CA SER A 487 16.33 68.52 -32.53
C SER A 487 15.57 67.62 -31.57
N ALA A 488 16.28 66.86 -30.74
CA ALA A 488 15.73 65.98 -29.71
C ALA A 488 16.46 66.18 -28.36
N GLU A 489 15.83 65.72 -27.28
CA GLU A 489 16.40 65.75 -25.93
C GLU A 489 16.25 64.37 -25.28
N ILE A 490 17.36 63.82 -24.78
CA ILE A 490 17.39 62.60 -23.99
C ILE A 490 17.58 63.00 -22.52
N LYS A 491 16.60 62.64 -21.67
CA LYS A 491 16.61 62.94 -20.24
C LYS A 491 17.11 61.73 -19.45
N ASN A 492 17.88 61.99 -18.39
CA ASN A 492 18.37 60.97 -17.45
C ASN A 492 19.25 59.90 -18.09
N ALA A 493 20.06 60.27 -19.09
CA ALA A 493 20.99 59.32 -19.70
C ALA A 493 22.06 58.90 -18.68
N PRO A 494 22.41 57.60 -18.59
CA PRO A 494 23.61 57.17 -17.89
C PRO A 494 24.87 57.78 -18.55
N ASN A 495 25.99 57.85 -17.82
CA ASN A 495 27.27 58.24 -18.42
C ASN A 495 27.53 57.35 -19.63
N LEU A 496 27.61 57.96 -20.82
CA LEU A 496 27.57 57.23 -22.08
C LEU A 496 28.86 56.47 -22.36
N ALA A 497 29.98 56.79 -21.70
CA ALA A 497 31.23 56.03 -21.78
C ALA A 497 31.69 55.59 -23.21
N GLY A 498 31.26 56.29 -24.28
CA GLY A 498 31.51 55.94 -25.68
C GLY A 498 30.40 55.15 -26.40
N TYR A 499 29.41 54.64 -25.67
CA TYR A 499 28.25 53.93 -26.19
C TYR A 499 27.08 54.86 -26.54
N LEU A 500 26.32 54.48 -27.57
CA LEU A 500 25.10 55.20 -27.95
C LEU A 500 23.92 54.83 -27.04
N PRO A 501 23.04 55.79 -26.69
CA PRO A 501 21.81 55.48 -25.97
C PRO A 501 20.95 54.46 -26.74
N LYS A 502 20.49 53.39 -26.08
CA LYS A 502 19.66 52.34 -26.70
C LYS A 502 18.40 52.90 -27.39
N ASP A 503 17.76 53.88 -26.76
CA ASP A 503 16.56 54.54 -27.31
C ASP A 503 16.85 55.33 -28.60
N LEU A 504 18.07 55.83 -28.76
CA LEU A 504 18.49 56.54 -29.96
C LEU A 504 18.69 55.57 -31.13
N LEU A 505 19.38 54.44 -30.89
CA LEU A 505 19.52 53.38 -31.89
C LEU A 505 18.15 52.83 -32.29
N LYS A 506 17.29 52.56 -31.31
CA LYS A 506 15.91 52.12 -31.55
C LYS A 506 15.14 53.10 -32.45
N TYR A 507 15.23 54.41 -32.18
CA TYR A 507 14.59 55.43 -33.01
C TYR A 507 15.05 55.35 -34.47
N PHE A 508 16.35 55.21 -34.73
CA PHE A 508 16.86 55.11 -36.10
C PHE A 508 16.49 53.81 -36.80
N ILE A 509 16.52 52.68 -36.10
CA ILE A 509 16.04 51.40 -36.62
C ILE A 509 14.56 51.52 -37.03
N GLU A 510 13.72 52.12 -36.19
CA GLU A 510 12.29 52.32 -36.49
C GLU A 510 12.05 53.33 -37.62
N ALA A 511 12.90 54.35 -37.74
CA ALA A 511 12.77 55.39 -38.75
C ALA A 511 13.24 54.95 -40.15
N PHE A 512 14.29 54.12 -40.22
CA PHE A 512 15.02 53.83 -41.46
C PHE A 512 14.98 52.36 -41.90
N SER A 513 14.34 51.48 -41.14
CA SER A 513 14.20 50.07 -41.50
C SER A 513 12.81 49.51 -41.13
N THR A 514 12.41 48.48 -41.84
CA THR A 514 11.21 47.68 -41.64
C THR A 514 11.56 46.24 -41.24
N THR A 515 10.56 45.38 -41.05
CA THR A 515 10.76 43.99 -40.63
C THR A 515 11.55 43.20 -41.68
N HIS A 516 12.54 42.43 -41.23
CA HIS A 516 13.53 41.66 -41.99
C HIS A 516 14.49 42.49 -42.84
N ASP A 517 14.45 43.82 -42.75
CA ASP A 517 15.44 44.64 -43.44
C ASP A 517 16.85 44.38 -42.88
N PRO A 518 17.86 44.25 -43.74
CA PRO A 518 19.24 44.16 -43.31
C PRO A 518 19.71 45.49 -42.72
N ILE A 519 20.35 45.43 -41.56
CA ILE A 519 21.06 46.54 -40.94
C ILE A 519 22.52 46.15 -40.67
N ILE A 520 23.41 47.14 -40.68
CA ILE A 520 24.85 46.91 -40.55
C ILE A 520 25.37 47.61 -39.31
N ASP A 521 26.03 46.83 -38.45
CA ASP A 521 26.82 47.31 -37.32
C ASP A 521 28.30 47.09 -37.58
N LEU A 522 29.08 48.16 -37.66
CA LEU A 522 30.52 48.09 -37.95
C LEU A 522 31.37 47.92 -36.69
N GLU A 523 30.80 48.23 -35.52
CA GLU A 523 31.45 48.15 -34.21
C GLU A 523 30.39 47.69 -33.20
N ALA A 524 30.10 46.39 -33.18
CA ALA A 524 28.99 45.81 -32.44
C ALA A 524 29.08 46.04 -30.93
N GLY A 525 30.31 46.15 -30.38
CA GLY A 525 30.58 46.42 -28.98
C GLY A 525 29.94 45.38 -28.07
N ASP A 526 29.00 45.83 -27.24
CA ASP A 526 28.24 44.97 -26.33
C ASP A 526 27.05 44.25 -26.99
N GLY A 527 26.91 44.37 -28.31
CA GLY A 527 25.81 43.77 -29.07
C GLY A 527 24.47 44.48 -28.95
N THR A 528 24.44 45.70 -28.42
CA THR A 528 23.19 46.46 -28.22
C THR A 528 22.35 46.56 -29.50
N LEU A 529 22.95 46.84 -30.66
CA LEU A 529 22.20 46.94 -31.90
C LEU A 529 21.68 45.57 -32.36
N LEU A 530 22.49 44.52 -32.25
CA LEU A 530 22.08 43.15 -32.62
C LEU A 530 20.87 42.70 -31.79
N MET A 531 20.88 42.95 -30.48
CA MET A 531 19.74 42.63 -29.61
C MET A 531 18.49 43.46 -29.92
N LEU A 532 18.68 44.74 -30.29
CA LEU A 532 17.58 45.57 -30.78
C LEU A 532 17.05 45.02 -32.11
N ALA A 533 17.90 44.57 -33.01
CA ALA A 533 17.52 43.98 -34.30
C ALA A 533 16.67 42.73 -34.09
N GLU A 534 17.11 41.80 -33.23
CA GLU A 534 16.36 40.59 -32.83
C GLU A 534 14.96 40.97 -32.34
N LYS A 535 14.88 41.86 -31.34
CA LYS A 535 13.60 42.28 -30.74
C LYS A 535 12.66 42.97 -31.72
N HIS A 536 13.22 43.64 -32.71
CA HIS A 536 12.50 44.39 -33.72
C HIS A 536 12.36 43.61 -35.04
N ASN A 537 12.76 42.33 -35.09
CA ASN A 537 12.75 41.50 -36.30
C ASN A 537 13.45 42.16 -37.48
N ARG A 538 14.70 42.62 -37.31
CA ARG A 538 15.60 43.09 -38.39
C ARG A 538 16.76 42.11 -38.51
N VAL A 539 17.43 42.07 -39.65
CA VAL A 539 18.60 41.21 -39.83
C VAL A 539 19.89 42.00 -39.59
N CYS A 540 20.60 41.73 -38.50
CA CYS A 540 21.84 42.44 -38.18
C CYS A 540 23.08 41.74 -38.78
N TYR A 541 23.88 42.51 -39.51
CA TYR A 541 25.23 42.15 -39.94
C TYR A 541 26.22 42.94 -39.11
N ALA A 542 26.82 42.29 -38.11
CA ALA A 542 27.65 42.93 -37.10
C ALA A 542 29.13 42.54 -37.27
N ALA A 543 30.03 43.49 -37.03
CA ALA A 543 31.46 43.24 -36.87
C ALA A 543 31.92 43.72 -35.49
N GLU A 544 32.77 42.94 -34.82
CA GLU A 544 33.44 43.33 -33.59
C GLU A 544 34.88 42.81 -33.60
N ALA A 545 35.84 43.70 -33.33
CA ALA A 545 37.25 43.41 -33.49
C ALA A 545 37.86 42.70 -32.27
N ASP A 546 37.27 42.87 -31.08
CA ASP A 546 37.71 42.18 -29.86
C ASP A 546 37.04 40.79 -29.73
N PRO A 547 37.80 39.68 -29.81
CA PRO A 547 37.23 38.34 -29.70
C PRO A 547 36.53 38.06 -28.36
N GLU A 548 36.96 38.69 -27.27
CA GLU A 548 36.28 38.56 -25.97
C GLU A 548 34.93 39.28 -25.99
N ALA A 549 34.84 40.46 -26.61
CA ALA A 549 33.56 41.15 -26.82
C ALA A 549 32.63 40.34 -27.74
N CYS A 550 33.15 39.74 -28.81
CA CYS A 550 32.37 38.79 -29.63
C CYS A 550 31.83 37.63 -28.79
N LYS A 551 32.66 36.99 -27.96
CA LYS A 551 32.24 35.88 -27.09
C LYS A 551 31.12 36.31 -26.16
N LEU A 552 31.26 37.45 -25.48
CA LEU A 552 30.23 37.99 -24.58
C LEU A 552 28.92 38.24 -25.32
N LEU A 553 28.99 38.85 -26.51
CA LEU A 553 27.83 39.09 -27.37
C LEU A 553 27.12 37.78 -27.75
N LEU A 554 27.88 36.74 -28.15
CA LEU A 554 27.30 35.41 -28.46
C LEU A 554 26.61 34.82 -27.21
N ASP A 555 27.29 34.86 -26.07
CA ASP A 555 26.80 34.32 -24.80
C ASP A 555 25.54 35.03 -24.29
N ASP A 556 25.46 36.35 -24.48
CA ASP A 556 24.32 37.18 -24.11
C ASP A 556 23.13 36.95 -25.05
N TRP A 557 23.37 36.89 -26.37
CA TRP A 557 22.32 36.56 -27.33
C TRP A 557 21.73 35.16 -27.11
N GLU A 558 22.57 34.12 -26.95
CA GLU A 558 22.09 32.75 -26.67
C GLU A 558 21.27 32.68 -25.37
N LYS A 559 21.69 33.45 -24.35
CA LYS A 559 21.01 33.50 -23.05
C LYS A 559 19.67 34.22 -23.13
N GLU A 560 19.58 35.32 -23.87
CA GLU A 560 18.35 36.12 -23.98
C GLU A 560 17.32 35.51 -24.94
N THR A 561 17.78 34.86 -26.02
CA THR A 561 16.89 34.30 -27.06
C THR A 561 16.59 32.82 -26.89
N GLY A 562 17.46 32.07 -26.20
CA GLY A 562 17.44 30.62 -26.18
C GLY A 562 17.93 29.96 -27.48
N GLY A 563 18.37 30.75 -28.46
CA GLY A 563 19.02 30.26 -29.68
C GLY A 563 20.42 29.70 -29.41
N LYS A 564 21.02 29.06 -30.43
CA LYS A 564 22.40 28.57 -30.39
C LYS A 564 23.19 29.23 -31.52
N ALA A 565 24.25 29.96 -31.15
CA ALA A 565 25.17 30.57 -32.09
C ALA A 565 26.02 29.48 -32.72
N ARG A 566 26.11 29.49 -34.05
CA ARG A 566 26.89 28.50 -34.80
C ARG A 566 28.04 29.21 -35.51
N LYS A 567 29.26 28.69 -35.33
CA LYS A 567 30.38 29.05 -36.19
C LYS A 567 30.07 28.59 -37.61
N ILE A 568 30.16 29.51 -38.55
CA ILE A 568 29.89 29.27 -39.96
C ILE A 568 31.18 29.46 -40.74
N ASP A 569 31.34 28.67 -41.80
CA ASP A 569 32.49 28.80 -42.68
C ASP A 569 32.37 30.07 -43.53
N ASP A 570 33.51 30.51 -44.05
CA ASP A 570 33.61 31.66 -44.93
C ASP A 570 32.70 31.59 -46.17
N ALA A 571 32.28 30.39 -46.57
CA ALA A 571 31.36 30.17 -47.69
C ALA A 571 29.86 30.16 -47.28
N GLU A 572 29.53 29.95 -45.99
CA GLU A 572 28.15 29.81 -45.49
C GLU A 572 27.53 31.15 -45.01
N ALA A 573 28.34 32.20 -44.80
CA ALA A 573 27.90 33.50 -44.27
C ALA A 573 27.09 34.39 -45.23
N ILE A 574 26.92 33.96 -46.49
CA ILE A 574 26.00 34.62 -47.42
C ILE A 574 24.62 34.04 -47.16
N MET A 575 23.83 34.69 -46.30
CA MET A 575 22.40 34.37 -46.26
C MET A 575 21.80 34.69 -47.64
N PRO A 576 21.13 33.74 -48.31
CA PRO A 576 20.45 34.03 -49.55
C PRO A 576 19.33 35.03 -49.27
N GLY A 577 19.58 36.29 -49.60
CA GLY A 577 18.53 37.27 -49.77
C GLY A 577 17.59 36.77 -50.86
N ILE A 578 16.35 36.48 -50.45
CA ILE A 578 15.13 36.78 -51.19
C ILE A 578 15.28 36.62 -52.71
N THR A 579 15.15 35.39 -53.22
CA THR A 579 14.74 35.20 -54.62
C THR A 579 13.29 35.63 -54.75
N GLU A 580 13.08 36.68 -55.54
CA GLU A 580 11.84 37.23 -56.15
C GLU A 580 10.46 36.79 -55.63
#